data_AF-A0A2Z6M8P8-F1
#
_entry.id   AF-A0A2Z6M8P8-F1
#
_cell.length_a   1.000
_cell.length_b   1.000
_cell.length_c   1.000
_cell.angle_alpha   90.00
_cell.angle_beta   90.00
_cell.angle_gamma   90.00
#
_symmetry.space_group_name_H-M   'P 1'
#
loop_
_entity.id
_entity.type
_entity.pdbx_description
1 polymer ?
#
loop_
_entity_poly.entity_id
_entity_poly.type
_entity_poly.pdbx_seq_one_letter_code
_entity_poly.pdbx_strand_id
1 'polypeptide(L)'
;MASTPPSFSPSRTTCASLLRQLQMIWDEIGESDTDRDNMLLQLEQECLDIYHKKVEETRKHKADLVKWLADAESEVTNVASSLGDCVMFSRGKGTLKQQLANTRPVLEELRSKKDERVKEFLKIKSQISQICAEIAGYGQSKGITDQDVDQCDLTTKKLGELKSHLDELQNEKMLRQQKVKSHISTISELSEVMSIDFSKTLNDIHPSLSDSSNGALLSISNDTLASLTGAIHSLKQEKQQRLQKLA
;
A
#
# COMPACT_ATOMS: atom_id res chain seq x y z
N MET A 1 1.57 -27.88 -41.33
CA MET A 1 2.72 -28.73 -40.97
C MET A 1 3.22 -28.28 -39.61
N ALA A 2 2.89 -29.01 -38.55
CA ALA A 2 3.30 -28.70 -37.18
C ALA A 2 4.25 -29.83 -36.73
N SER A 3 5.51 -29.47 -36.49
CA SER A 3 6.56 -30.39 -36.09
C SER A 3 6.38 -30.80 -34.63
N THR A 4 6.14 -32.08 -34.40
CA THR A 4 6.12 -32.74 -33.11
C THR A 4 7.54 -32.73 -32.50
N PRO A 5 7.71 -32.50 -31.19
CA PRO A 5 9.02 -32.63 -30.56
C PRO A 5 9.44 -34.12 -30.50
N PRO A 6 10.75 -34.43 -30.55
CA PRO A 6 11.23 -35.79 -30.56
C PRO A 6 10.95 -36.47 -29.21
N SER A 7 10.23 -37.59 -29.26
CA SER A 7 10.12 -38.50 -28.13
C SER A 7 11.49 -39.10 -27.85
N PHE A 8 12.14 -38.68 -26.77
CA PHE A 8 13.21 -39.46 -26.18
C PHE A 8 12.59 -40.74 -25.60
N SER A 9 12.59 -41.81 -26.38
CA SER A 9 12.41 -43.16 -25.86
C SER A 9 13.77 -43.67 -25.41
N PRO A 10 14.06 -43.74 -24.10
CA PRO A 10 15.19 -44.53 -23.64
C PRO A 10 14.89 -45.98 -24.00
N SER A 11 15.82 -46.64 -24.69
CA SER A 11 15.78 -48.10 -24.91
C SER A 11 15.45 -48.75 -23.57
N ARG A 12 14.30 -49.43 -23.48
CA ARG A 12 13.71 -49.89 -22.22
C ARG A 12 14.48 -51.13 -21.71
N THR A 13 15.71 -50.93 -21.24
CA THR A 13 16.45 -51.93 -20.50
C THR A 13 15.76 -52.14 -19.15
N THR A 14 15.50 -53.39 -18.81
CA THR A 14 14.91 -53.78 -17.53
C THR A 14 15.99 -54.32 -16.62
N CYS A 15 15.83 -54.20 -15.30
CA CYS A 15 16.73 -54.81 -14.33
C CYS A 15 16.94 -56.30 -14.65
N ALA A 16 15.87 -57.02 -15.01
CA ALA A 16 15.94 -58.42 -15.42
C ALA A 16 16.85 -58.67 -16.65
N SER A 17 16.79 -57.81 -17.67
CA SER A 17 17.64 -57.96 -18.86
C SER A 17 19.12 -57.67 -18.59
N LEU A 18 19.43 -56.79 -17.63
CA LEU A 18 20.81 -56.49 -17.23
C LEU A 18 21.35 -57.58 -16.31
N LEU A 19 20.54 -58.07 -15.37
CA LEU A 19 20.90 -59.20 -14.51
C LEU A 19 21.19 -60.47 -15.31
N ARG A 20 20.40 -60.75 -16.37
CA ARG A 20 20.65 -61.90 -17.26
C ARG A 20 21.98 -61.77 -18.01
N GLN A 21 22.33 -60.57 -18.47
CA GLN A 21 23.63 -60.32 -19.11
C GLN A 21 24.78 -60.48 -18.10
N LEU A 22 24.60 -59.96 -16.88
CA LEU A 22 25.58 -60.10 -15.81
C LEU A 22 25.81 -61.58 -15.45
N GLN A 23 24.75 -62.38 -15.40
CA GLN A 23 24.84 -63.84 -15.22
C GLN A 23 25.65 -64.53 -16.32
N MET A 24 25.38 -64.20 -17.60
CA MET A 24 26.15 -64.77 -18.71
C MET A 24 27.63 -64.40 -18.63
N ILE A 25 27.96 -63.16 -18.28
CA ILE A 25 29.35 -62.70 -18.13
C ILE A 25 30.03 -63.41 -16.96
N TRP A 26 29.35 -63.54 -15.82
CA TRP A 26 29.88 -64.28 -14.68
C TRP A 26 30.13 -65.76 -15.01
N ASP A 27 29.26 -66.38 -15.81
CA ASP A 27 29.45 -67.76 -16.30
C ASP A 27 30.68 -67.87 -17.23
N GLU A 28 30.92 -66.86 -18.07
CA GLU A 28 32.10 -66.79 -18.96
C GLU A 28 33.43 -66.59 -18.20
N ILE A 29 33.41 -65.80 -17.13
CA ILE A 29 34.61 -65.50 -16.31
C ILE A 29 34.88 -66.61 -15.29
N GLY A 30 33.85 -67.36 -14.88
CA GLY A 30 33.95 -68.38 -13.84
C GLY A 30 33.87 -67.80 -12.43
N GLU A 31 33.02 -66.78 -12.21
CA GLU A 31 32.83 -66.18 -10.90
C GLU A 31 32.19 -67.13 -9.88
N SER A 32 32.63 -67.06 -8.63
CA SER A 32 32.15 -67.96 -7.57
C SER A 32 30.73 -67.61 -7.13
N ASP A 33 29.94 -68.61 -6.70
CA ASP A 33 28.58 -68.36 -6.20
C ASP A 33 28.56 -67.35 -5.04
N THR A 34 29.57 -67.41 -4.16
CA THR A 34 29.71 -66.47 -3.04
C THR A 34 29.92 -65.02 -3.52
N ASP A 35 30.76 -64.82 -4.53
CA ASP A 35 31.05 -63.48 -5.06
C ASP A 35 29.85 -62.93 -5.84
N ARG A 36 29.15 -63.79 -6.58
CA ARG A 36 27.88 -63.44 -7.26
C ARG A 36 26.82 -63.01 -6.25
N ASP A 37 26.62 -63.76 -5.18
CA ASP A 37 25.67 -63.43 -4.11
C ASP A 37 26.04 -62.10 -3.43
N ASN A 38 27.33 -61.88 -3.13
CA ASN A 38 27.80 -60.61 -2.56
C ASN A 38 27.54 -59.42 -3.50
N MET A 39 27.82 -59.57 -4.79
CA MET A 39 27.56 -58.52 -5.79
C MET A 39 26.05 -58.23 -5.95
N LEU A 40 25.21 -59.27 -5.92
CA LEU A 40 23.75 -59.10 -5.97
C LEU A 40 23.22 -58.38 -4.73
N LEU A 41 23.67 -58.76 -3.53
CA LEU A 41 23.32 -58.07 -2.28
C LEU A 41 23.74 -56.61 -2.31
N GLN A 42 24.93 -56.31 -2.85
CA GLN A 42 25.37 -54.93 -3.02
C GLN A 42 24.46 -54.14 -3.96
N LEU A 43 24.09 -54.71 -5.12
CA LEU A 43 23.16 -54.07 -6.06
C LEU A 43 21.78 -53.82 -5.44
N GLU A 44 21.26 -54.77 -4.66
CA GLU A 44 20.00 -54.61 -3.93
C GLU A 44 20.10 -53.47 -2.90
N GLN A 45 21.20 -53.42 -2.14
CA GLN A 45 21.41 -52.36 -1.17
C GLN A 45 21.52 -50.98 -1.83
N GLU A 46 22.30 -50.85 -2.91
CA GLU A 46 22.42 -49.60 -3.66
C GLU A 46 21.07 -49.15 -4.24
N CYS A 47 20.25 -50.09 -4.72
CA CYS A 47 18.90 -49.80 -5.21
C CYS A 47 17.97 -49.30 -4.08
N LEU A 48 18.01 -49.96 -2.92
CA LEU A 48 17.26 -49.54 -1.74
C LEU A 48 17.68 -48.14 -1.26
N ASP A 49 18.98 -47.85 -1.24
CA ASP A 49 19.51 -46.55 -0.83
C ASP A 49 19.00 -45.42 -1.75
N ILE A 50 18.93 -45.67 -3.06
CA ILE A 50 18.35 -44.74 -4.03
C ILE A 50 16.85 -44.51 -3.74
N TYR A 51 16.08 -45.57 -3.47
CA TYR A 51 14.67 -45.44 -3.11
C TYR A 51 14.48 -44.67 -1.80
N HIS A 52 15.23 -45.00 -0.76
CA HIS A 52 15.20 -44.31 0.53
C HIS A 52 15.50 -42.83 0.37
N LYS A 53 16.54 -42.49 -0.37
CA LYS A 53 16.89 -41.10 -0.70
C LYS A 53 15.73 -40.40 -1.41
N LYS A 54 15.12 -41.03 -2.43
CA LYS A 54 14.02 -40.42 -3.17
C LYS A 54 12.78 -40.19 -2.30
N VAL A 55 12.48 -41.13 -1.40
CA VAL A 55 11.38 -41.02 -0.43
C VAL A 55 11.63 -39.88 0.55
N GLU A 56 12.85 -39.77 1.10
CA GLU A 56 13.25 -38.68 2.00
C GLU A 56 13.13 -37.32 1.33
N GLU A 57 13.70 -37.17 0.12
CA GLU A 57 13.58 -35.94 -0.68
C GLU A 57 12.11 -35.54 -0.91
N THR A 58 11.27 -36.52 -1.24
CA THR A 58 9.84 -36.29 -1.51
C THR A 58 9.09 -35.92 -0.24
N ARG A 59 9.42 -36.54 0.91
CA ARG A 59 8.85 -36.20 2.21
C ARG A 59 9.24 -34.79 2.64
N LYS A 60 10.49 -34.39 2.43
CA LYS A 60 10.94 -33.01 2.67
C LYS A 60 10.17 -32.03 1.80
N HIS A 61 10.06 -32.29 0.49
CA HIS A 61 9.29 -31.43 -0.41
C HIS A 61 7.81 -31.32 0.00
N LYS A 62 7.19 -32.42 0.46
CA LYS A 62 5.82 -32.40 1.02
C LYS A 62 5.74 -31.49 2.25
N ALA A 63 6.70 -31.58 3.17
CA ALA A 63 6.73 -30.73 4.37
C ALA A 63 6.87 -29.25 4.00
N ASP A 64 7.72 -28.92 3.02
CA ASP A 64 7.87 -27.56 2.51
C ASP A 64 6.55 -27.02 1.93
N LEU A 65 5.83 -27.83 1.14
CA LEU A 65 4.52 -27.44 0.59
C LEU A 65 3.48 -27.19 1.69
N VAL A 66 3.46 -28.02 2.75
CA VAL A 66 2.56 -27.80 3.90
C VAL A 66 2.89 -26.51 4.61
N LYS A 67 4.19 -26.22 4.82
CA LYS A 67 4.63 -24.98 5.44
C LYS A 67 4.22 -23.76 4.61
N TRP A 68 4.50 -23.75 3.31
CA TRP A 68 4.10 -22.64 2.43
C TRP A 68 2.60 -22.41 2.42
N LEU A 69 1.80 -23.48 2.49
CA LEU A 69 0.35 -23.36 2.54
C LEU A 69 -0.11 -22.72 3.86
N ALA A 70 0.47 -23.13 5.00
CA ALA A 70 0.18 -22.52 6.30
C ALA A 70 0.61 -21.04 6.36
N ASP A 71 1.79 -20.71 5.82
CA ASP A 71 2.29 -19.34 5.74
C ASP A 71 1.36 -18.46 4.89
N ALA A 72 0.93 -18.97 3.72
CA ALA A 72 -0.01 -18.25 2.85
C ALA A 72 -1.39 -18.05 3.50
N GLU A 73 -1.90 -19.05 4.23
CA GLU A 73 -3.16 -18.93 4.97
C GLU A 73 -3.08 -17.89 6.08
N SER A 74 -2.00 -17.92 6.86
CA SER A 74 -1.74 -16.91 7.88
C SER A 74 -1.68 -15.51 7.28
N GLU A 75 -0.99 -15.36 6.14
CA GLU A 75 -0.93 -14.07 5.44
C GLU A 75 -2.30 -13.59 4.94
N VAL A 76 -3.11 -14.48 4.37
CA VAL A 76 -4.50 -14.16 3.97
C VAL A 76 -5.28 -13.63 5.18
N THR A 77 -5.23 -14.31 6.33
CA THR A 77 -5.95 -13.87 7.53
C THR A 77 -5.44 -12.54 8.06
N ASN A 78 -4.13 -12.30 8.02
CA ASN A 78 -3.52 -11.06 8.47
C ASN A 78 -3.93 -9.88 7.58
N VAL A 79 -3.78 -10.01 6.25
CA VAL A 79 -4.15 -8.95 5.31
C VAL A 79 -5.65 -8.68 5.36
N ALA A 80 -6.49 -9.71 5.40
CA ALA A 80 -7.93 -9.57 5.56
C ALA A 80 -8.31 -8.81 6.83
N SER A 81 -7.69 -9.17 7.96
CA SER A 81 -7.90 -8.49 9.25
C SER A 81 -7.48 -7.02 9.18
N SER A 82 -6.31 -6.72 8.59
CA SER A 82 -5.86 -5.32 8.44
C SER A 82 -6.81 -4.48 7.59
N LEU A 83 -7.46 -5.08 6.59
CA LEU A 83 -8.42 -4.41 5.71
C LEU A 83 -9.81 -4.27 6.36
N GLY A 84 -10.06 -4.95 7.48
CA GLY A 84 -11.38 -5.08 8.10
C GLY A 84 -12.32 -5.99 7.31
N ASP A 85 -11.79 -6.80 6.39
CA ASP A 85 -12.56 -7.72 5.58
C ASP A 85 -12.66 -9.07 6.31
N CYS A 86 -13.87 -9.58 6.51
CA CYS A 86 -14.06 -10.96 6.92
C CYS A 86 -14.00 -11.86 5.68
N VAL A 87 -12.79 -12.22 5.25
CA VAL A 87 -12.62 -13.15 4.13
C VAL A 87 -12.87 -14.56 4.64
N MET A 88 -14.00 -15.17 4.26
CA MET A 88 -14.21 -16.61 4.41
C MET A 88 -13.36 -17.35 3.37
N PHE A 89 -12.05 -17.33 3.55
CA PHE A 89 -11.13 -18.03 2.66
C PHE A 89 -11.11 -19.52 3.00
N SER A 90 -11.32 -20.35 1.96
CA SER A 90 -11.06 -21.78 2.01
C SER A 90 -10.17 -22.15 0.84
N ARG A 91 -9.02 -22.78 1.12
CA ARG A 91 -8.10 -23.32 0.10
C ARG A 91 -8.74 -24.40 -0.79
N GLY A 92 -9.94 -24.85 -0.44
CA GLY A 92 -10.65 -25.92 -1.12
C GLY A 92 -10.11 -27.32 -0.79
N LYS A 93 -10.72 -28.32 -1.44
CA LYS A 93 -10.30 -29.72 -1.34
C LYS A 93 -9.31 -30.06 -2.47
N GLY A 94 -8.43 -31.03 -2.25
CA GLY A 94 -7.51 -31.53 -3.28
C GLY A 94 -6.09 -31.76 -2.76
N THR A 95 -5.16 -31.92 -3.70
CA THR A 95 -3.73 -32.08 -3.40
C THR A 95 -3.11 -30.78 -2.89
N LEU A 96 -1.97 -30.87 -2.19
CA LEU A 96 -1.25 -29.68 -1.70
C LEU A 96 -0.93 -28.67 -2.81
N LYS A 97 -0.54 -29.14 -4.00
CA LYS A 97 -0.26 -28.28 -5.16
C LYS A 97 -1.51 -27.56 -5.66
N GLN A 98 -2.66 -28.22 -5.68
CA GLN A 98 -3.93 -27.60 -6.07
C GLN A 98 -4.39 -26.56 -5.04
N GLN A 99 -4.26 -26.88 -3.75
CA GLN A 99 -4.60 -25.93 -2.67
C GLN A 99 -3.74 -24.66 -2.75
N LEU A 100 -2.43 -24.80 -3.00
CA LEU A 100 -1.55 -23.66 -3.23
C LEU A 100 -1.94 -22.86 -4.48
N ALA A 101 -2.24 -23.54 -5.59
CA ALA A 101 -2.69 -22.89 -6.81
C ALA A 101 -3.98 -22.09 -6.63
N ASN A 102 -4.89 -22.54 -5.76
CA ASN A 102 -6.12 -21.82 -5.41
C ASN A 102 -5.85 -20.65 -4.44
N THR A 103 -4.89 -20.81 -3.53
CA THR A 103 -4.57 -19.79 -2.50
C THR A 103 -3.86 -18.59 -3.11
N ARG A 104 -2.96 -18.84 -4.08
CA ARG A 104 -2.13 -17.81 -4.71
C ARG A 104 -2.91 -16.61 -5.30
N PRO A 105 -3.93 -16.79 -6.16
CA PRO A 105 -4.65 -15.66 -6.73
C PRO A 105 -5.38 -14.82 -5.67
N VAL A 106 -5.93 -15.47 -4.63
CA VAL A 106 -6.60 -14.76 -3.52
C VAL A 106 -5.60 -13.89 -2.76
N LEU A 107 -4.40 -14.42 -2.51
CA LEU A 107 -3.35 -13.66 -1.83
C LEU A 107 -2.85 -12.48 -2.68
N GLU A 108 -2.68 -12.68 -4.00
CA GLU A 108 -2.30 -11.61 -4.94
C GLU A 108 -3.35 -10.50 -4.98
N GLU A 109 -4.64 -10.85 -5.01
CA GLU A 109 -5.74 -9.89 -4.95
C GLU A 109 -5.74 -9.10 -3.64
N LEU A 110 -5.62 -9.78 -2.49
CA LEU A 110 -5.59 -9.13 -1.18
C LEU A 110 -4.40 -8.19 -1.01
N ARG A 111 -3.22 -8.58 -1.51
CA ARG A 111 -2.03 -7.71 -1.52
C ARG A 111 -2.26 -6.46 -2.37
N SER A 112 -2.80 -6.62 -3.58
CA SER A 112 -3.14 -5.48 -4.44
C SER A 112 -4.13 -4.53 -3.77
N LYS A 113 -5.18 -5.08 -3.14
CA LYS A 113 -6.18 -4.30 -2.41
C LYS A 113 -5.56 -3.56 -1.22
N LYS A 114 -4.62 -4.19 -0.50
CA LYS A 114 -3.86 -3.54 0.58
C LYS A 114 -3.04 -2.37 0.05
N ASP A 115 -2.30 -2.56 -1.03
CA ASP A 115 -1.47 -1.51 -1.63
C ASP A 115 -2.30 -0.32 -2.12
N GLU A 116 -3.45 -0.57 -2.74
CA GLU A 116 -4.40 0.46 -3.14
C GLU A 116 -4.96 1.22 -1.92
N ARG A 117 -5.30 0.50 -0.85
CA ARG A 117 -5.80 1.12 0.39
C ARG A 117 -4.74 2.00 1.03
N VAL A 118 -3.48 1.57 1.08
CA VAL A 118 -2.38 2.39 1.62
C VAL A 118 -2.22 3.68 0.79
N LYS A 119 -2.25 3.60 -0.54
CA LYS A 119 -2.19 4.79 -1.42
C LYS A 119 -3.33 5.76 -1.14
N GLU A 120 -4.54 5.24 -0.90
CA GLU A 120 -5.71 6.07 -0.55
C GLU A 120 -5.52 6.79 0.79
N PHE A 121 -5.04 6.08 1.81
CA PHE A 121 -4.72 6.66 3.13
C PHE A 121 -3.66 7.77 3.02
N LEU A 122 -2.57 7.52 2.28
CA LEU A 122 -1.50 8.51 2.06
C LEU A 122 -2.04 9.77 1.41
N LYS A 123 -2.86 9.62 0.36
CA LYS A 123 -3.47 10.74 -0.36
C LYS A 123 -4.34 11.58 0.58
N ILE A 124 -5.23 10.96 1.33
CA ILE A 124 -6.14 11.67 2.24
C ILE A 124 -5.37 12.38 3.35
N LYS A 125 -4.40 11.69 3.98
CA LYS A 125 -3.56 12.30 5.02
C LYS A 125 -2.73 13.48 4.49
N SER A 126 -2.22 13.37 3.27
CA SER A 126 -1.51 14.48 2.61
C SER A 126 -2.42 15.68 2.40
N GLN A 127 -3.65 15.48 1.92
CA GLN A 127 -4.63 16.55 1.74
C GLN A 127 -5.03 17.20 3.06
N ILE A 128 -5.28 16.40 4.11
CA ILE A 128 -5.54 16.91 5.47
C ILE A 128 -4.36 17.77 5.93
N SER A 129 -3.14 17.25 5.85
CA SER A 129 -1.94 17.97 6.29
C SER A 129 -1.74 19.28 5.50
N GLN A 130 -2.06 19.30 4.21
CA GLN A 130 -1.98 20.50 3.38
C GLN A 130 -2.98 21.56 3.84
N ILE A 131 -4.25 21.19 4.02
CA ILE A 131 -5.29 22.14 4.47
C ILE A 131 -4.97 22.67 5.87
N CYS A 132 -4.53 21.80 6.79
CA CYS A 132 -4.12 22.21 8.13
C CYS A 132 -2.94 23.19 8.09
N ALA A 133 -1.94 22.96 7.22
CA ALA A 133 -0.81 23.86 7.05
C ALA A 133 -1.26 25.23 6.50
N GLU A 134 -2.14 25.25 5.49
CA GLU A 134 -2.71 26.49 4.95
C GLU A 134 -3.49 27.29 6.01
N ILE A 135 -4.32 26.61 6.81
CA ILE A 135 -5.10 27.22 7.90
C ILE A 135 -4.19 27.76 9.02
N ALA A 136 -3.11 27.05 9.33
CA ALA A 136 -2.14 27.50 10.33
C ALA A 136 -1.20 28.60 9.80
N GLY A 137 -1.11 28.79 8.48
CA GLY A 137 -0.18 29.73 7.86
C GLY A 137 1.23 29.16 7.60
N TYR A 138 1.39 27.84 7.69
CA TYR A 138 2.64 27.17 7.30
C TYR A 138 2.65 26.96 5.78
N GLY A 139 3.59 27.59 5.08
CA GLY A 139 3.64 27.58 3.61
C GLY A 139 3.90 26.21 2.97
N GLN A 140 4.42 25.23 3.71
CA GLN A 140 4.58 23.85 3.23
C GLN A 140 4.17 22.84 4.31
N SER A 141 3.30 21.90 3.92
CA SER A 141 2.98 20.74 4.75
C SER A 141 4.14 19.74 4.73
N LYS A 142 4.44 19.12 5.87
CA LYS A 142 5.36 17.99 5.94
C LYS A 142 4.87 16.87 5.01
N GLY A 143 5.77 16.29 4.22
CA GLY A 143 5.45 15.15 3.37
C GLY A 143 4.99 13.95 4.22
N ILE A 144 3.86 13.36 3.84
CA ILE A 144 3.33 12.14 4.45
C ILE A 144 4.01 10.94 3.78
N THR A 145 4.46 9.99 4.60
CA THR A 145 5.18 8.79 4.18
C THR A 145 4.43 7.53 4.63
N ASP A 146 4.85 6.37 4.15
CA ASP A 146 4.25 5.08 4.53
C ASP A 146 4.29 4.81 6.05
N GLN A 147 5.23 5.41 6.78
CA GLN A 147 5.34 5.31 8.24
C GLN A 147 4.19 6.03 8.97
N ASP A 148 3.56 6.99 8.30
CA ASP A 148 2.43 7.72 8.85
C ASP A 148 1.11 6.95 8.70
N VAL A 149 1.10 5.80 7.99
CA VAL A 149 -0.08 4.94 7.82
C VAL A 149 0.04 3.72 8.74
N ASP A 150 -0.99 3.47 9.53
CA ASP A 150 -1.07 2.26 10.33
C ASP A 150 -1.34 1.06 9.42
N GLN A 151 -0.31 0.24 9.21
CA GLN A 151 -0.36 -0.94 8.36
C GLN A 151 -1.22 -2.08 8.95
N CYS A 152 -1.56 -1.99 10.24
CA CYS A 152 -2.39 -2.95 10.96
C CYS A 152 -3.87 -2.56 10.96
N ASP A 153 -4.20 -1.27 10.77
CA ASP A 153 -5.59 -0.77 10.67
C ASP A 153 -5.79 0.04 9.39
N LEU A 154 -6.10 -0.70 8.32
CA LEU A 154 -6.48 -0.18 7.00
C LEU A 154 -7.99 -0.35 6.76
N THR A 155 -8.78 -0.40 7.83
CA THR A 155 -10.21 -0.70 7.77
C THR A 155 -10.99 0.36 7.02
N THR A 156 -12.12 -0.03 6.40
CA THR A 156 -13.04 0.89 5.73
C THR A 156 -13.63 1.93 6.68
N LYS A 157 -13.84 1.54 7.95
CA LYS A 157 -14.26 2.45 9.01
C LYS A 157 -13.21 3.55 9.22
N LYS A 158 -11.94 3.18 9.42
CA LYS A 158 -10.87 4.15 9.65
C LYS A 158 -10.68 5.08 8.47
N LEU A 159 -10.75 4.54 7.25
CA LEU A 159 -10.73 5.34 6.03
C LEU A 159 -11.91 6.32 5.97
N GLY A 160 -13.11 5.89 6.36
CA GLY A 160 -14.31 6.72 6.41
C GLY A 160 -14.18 7.88 7.40
N GLU A 161 -13.61 7.63 8.59
CA GLU A 161 -13.31 8.68 9.57
C GLU A 161 -12.37 9.75 8.99
N LEU A 162 -11.31 9.34 8.30
CA LEU A 162 -10.38 10.27 7.66
C LEU A 162 -11.04 11.06 6.52
N LYS A 163 -11.91 10.44 5.72
CA LYS A 163 -12.67 11.13 4.68
C LYS A 163 -13.62 12.17 5.28
N SER A 164 -14.35 11.82 6.33
CA SER A 164 -15.24 12.77 7.04
C SER A 164 -14.45 13.97 7.57
N HIS A 165 -13.28 13.72 8.17
CA HIS A 165 -12.43 14.80 8.66
C HIS A 165 -11.89 15.68 7.53
N LEU A 166 -11.52 15.08 6.39
CA LEU A 166 -11.11 15.85 5.20
C LEU A 166 -12.25 16.72 4.67
N ASP A 167 -13.48 16.20 4.61
CA ASP A 167 -14.66 16.96 4.15
C ASP A 167 -14.97 18.14 5.09
N GLU A 168 -14.88 17.93 6.41
CA GLU A 168 -14.99 19.01 7.41
C GLU A 168 -13.95 20.11 7.19
N LEU A 169 -12.68 19.74 6.98
CA LEU A 169 -11.61 20.70 6.72
C LEU A 169 -11.77 21.43 5.38
N GLN A 170 -12.26 20.75 4.34
CA GLN A 170 -12.57 21.40 3.06
C GLN A 170 -13.70 22.43 3.21
N ASN A 171 -14.74 22.10 3.99
CA ASN A 171 -15.81 23.04 4.31
C ASN A 171 -15.29 24.24 5.12
N GLU A 172 -14.43 24.00 6.12
CA GLU A 172 -13.81 25.10 6.87
C GLU A 172 -12.97 26.00 5.96
N LYS A 173 -12.15 25.41 5.07
CA LYS A 173 -11.37 26.15 4.08
C LYS A 173 -12.26 27.02 3.19
N MET A 174 -13.38 26.49 2.69
CA MET A 174 -14.34 27.25 1.88
C MET A 174 -14.94 28.43 2.67
N LEU A 175 -15.39 28.19 3.90
CA LEU A 175 -15.95 29.23 4.76
C LEU A 175 -14.94 30.33 5.07
N ARG A 176 -13.68 29.97 5.34
CA ARG A 176 -12.57 30.93 5.55
C ARG A 176 -12.31 31.77 4.31
N GLN A 177 -12.29 31.16 3.13
CA GLN A 177 -12.12 31.90 1.87
C GLN A 177 -13.25 32.92 1.64
N GLN A 178 -14.49 32.54 1.91
CA GLN A 178 -15.63 33.46 1.83
C GLN A 178 -15.50 34.60 2.84
N LYS A 179 -15.09 34.30 4.08
CA LYS A 179 -14.88 35.30 5.13
C LYS A 179 -13.76 36.29 4.78
N VAL A 180 -12.62 35.80 4.26
CA VAL A 180 -11.53 36.65 3.77
C VAL A 180 -12.04 37.59 2.68
N LYS A 181 -12.76 37.08 1.67
CA LYS A 181 -13.33 37.92 0.60
C LYS A 181 -14.29 38.99 1.14
N SER A 182 -15.17 38.62 2.07
CA SER A 182 -16.10 39.57 2.71
C SER A 182 -15.36 40.66 3.51
N HIS A 183 -14.30 40.29 4.23
CA HIS A 183 -13.47 41.25 4.95
C HIS A 183 -12.75 42.21 4.01
N ILE A 184 -12.19 41.71 2.90
CA ILE A 184 -11.57 42.55 1.87
C ILE A 184 -12.58 43.56 1.30
N SER A 185 -13.80 43.12 0.95
CA SER A 185 -14.86 44.04 0.48
C SER A 185 -15.21 45.11 1.52
N THR A 186 -15.34 44.72 2.79
CA THR A 186 -15.64 45.67 3.88
C THR A 186 -14.52 46.71 4.05
N ILE A 187 -13.25 46.28 3.95
CA ILE A 187 -12.10 47.17 4.02
C ILE A 187 -12.11 48.14 2.83
N SER A 188 -12.42 47.66 1.62
CA SER A 188 -12.55 48.50 0.41
C SER A 188 -13.58 49.62 0.60
N GLU A 189 -14.79 49.29 1.07
CA GLU A 189 -15.86 50.26 1.33
C GLU A 189 -15.46 51.29 2.40
N LEU A 190 -14.82 50.85 3.49
CA LEU A 190 -14.34 51.74 4.55
C LEU A 190 -13.20 52.64 4.07
N SER A 191 -12.28 52.10 3.28
CA SER A 191 -11.17 52.84 2.66
C SER A 191 -11.67 53.92 1.71
N GLU A 192 -12.69 53.62 0.89
CA GLU A 192 -13.33 54.61 0.00
C GLU A 192 -13.96 55.75 0.79
N VAL A 193 -14.77 55.44 1.82
CA VAL A 193 -15.44 56.43 2.67
C VAL A 193 -14.46 57.32 3.43
N MET A 194 -13.30 56.78 3.84
CA MET A 194 -12.31 57.52 4.63
C MET A 194 -11.16 58.10 3.80
N SER A 195 -11.15 57.85 2.48
CA SER A 195 -10.07 58.19 1.55
C SER A 195 -8.70 57.65 2.03
N ILE A 196 -8.66 56.39 2.46
CA ILE A 196 -7.46 55.68 2.90
C ILE A 196 -6.98 54.75 1.78
N ASP A 197 -5.67 54.59 1.65
CA ASP A 197 -5.09 53.66 0.68
C ASP A 197 -5.40 52.19 1.04
N PHE A 198 -6.32 51.62 0.26
CA PHE A 198 -6.75 50.23 0.36
C PHE A 198 -5.61 49.24 0.10
N SER A 199 -4.80 49.48 -0.93
CA SER A 199 -3.72 48.57 -1.33
C SER A 199 -2.65 48.49 -0.24
N LYS A 200 -2.30 49.64 0.34
CA LYS A 200 -1.39 49.69 1.49
C LYS A 200 -1.94 48.91 2.68
N THR A 201 -3.21 49.12 3.01
CA THR A 201 -3.87 48.46 4.15
C THR A 201 -3.86 46.93 4.00
N LEU A 202 -4.09 46.40 2.78
CA LEU A 202 -4.02 44.95 2.54
C LEU A 202 -2.60 44.39 2.56
N ASN A 203 -1.63 45.11 2.00
CA ASN A 203 -0.22 44.70 2.03
C ASN A 203 0.32 44.63 3.46
N ASP A 204 -0.07 45.56 4.32
CA ASP A 204 0.31 45.58 5.73
C ASP A 204 -0.25 44.36 6.50
N ILE A 205 -1.37 43.79 6.04
CA ILE A 205 -1.97 42.59 6.63
C ILE A 205 -1.29 41.33 6.10
N HIS A 206 -1.27 41.14 4.78
CA HIS A 206 -0.56 40.04 4.14
C HIS A 206 -0.37 40.32 2.64
N PRO A 207 0.85 40.18 2.09
CA PRO A 207 1.15 40.50 0.68
C PRO A 207 0.29 39.74 -0.33
N SER A 208 -0.15 38.53 -0.01
CA SER A 208 -1.02 37.75 -0.92
C SER A 208 -2.42 38.35 -1.11
N LEU A 209 -2.84 39.34 -0.30
CA LEU A 209 -4.19 39.91 -0.35
C LEU A 209 -4.31 41.06 -1.36
N SER A 210 -3.19 41.74 -1.65
CA SER A 210 -3.12 42.85 -2.62
C SER A 210 -2.89 42.35 -4.05
N ASP A 211 -2.11 41.29 -4.23
CA ASP A 211 -1.67 40.73 -5.52
C ASP A 211 -2.64 39.67 -6.12
N SER A 212 -3.94 39.96 -6.06
CA SER A 212 -4.99 39.09 -6.64
C SER A 212 -4.87 38.88 -8.17
N SER A 213 -4.04 39.67 -8.86
CA SER A 213 -3.85 39.63 -10.31
C SER A 213 -2.97 38.47 -10.80
N ASN A 214 -2.18 37.83 -9.94
CA ASN A 214 -1.18 36.82 -10.32
C ASN A 214 -1.58 35.36 -10.04
N GLY A 215 -2.85 35.08 -9.72
CA GLY A 215 -3.31 33.70 -9.47
C GLY A 215 -2.79 33.09 -8.16
N ALA A 216 -2.15 33.88 -7.29
CA ALA A 216 -1.78 33.47 -5.95
C ALA A 216 -3.05 33.24 -5.09
N LEU A 217 -3.08 32.10 -4.38
CA LEU A 217 -4.16 31.81 -3.45
C LEU A 217 -4.13 32.82 -2.30
N LEU A 218 -5.27 33.46 -2.02
CA LEU A 218 -5.44 34.32 -0.85
C LEU A 218 -5.10 33.53 0.42
N SER A 219 -4.26 34.10 1.29
CA SER A 219 -4.02 33.51 2.61
C SER A 219 -5.33 33.40 3.38
N ILE A 220 -5.57 32.21 3.94
CA ILE A 220 -6.73 31.87 4.78
C ILE A 220 -6.31 31.55 6.22
N SER A 221 -5.07 31.90 6.57
CA SER A 221 -4.50 31.53 7.85
C SER A 221 -5.23 32.20 9.02
N ASN A 222 -5.09 31.61 10.21
CA ASN A 222 -5.60 32.20 11.45
C ASN A 222 -5.12 33.65 11.63
N ASP A 223 -3.83 33.90 11.39
CA ASP A 223 -3.23 35.21 11.55
C ASP A 223 -3.79 36.22 10.53
N THR A 224 -3.95 35.82 9.26
CA THR A 224 -4.52 36.69 8.24
C THR A 224 -5.95 37.09 8.57
N LEU A 225 -6.79 36.14 9.00
CA LEU A 225 -8.17 36.43 9.40
C LEU A 225 -8.26 37.32 10.65
N ALA A 226 -7.38 37.09 11.64
CA ALA A 226 -7.30 37.93 12.83
C ALA A 226 -6.90 39.36 12.49
N SER A 227 -5.87 39.53 11.66
CA SER A 227 -5.39 40.84 11.20
C SER A 227 -6.41 41.58 10.34
N LEU A 228 -7.14 40.89 9.44
CA LEU A 228 -8.27 41.47 8.70
C LEU A 228 -9.39 41.97 9.65
N THR A 229 -9.73 41.17 10.66
CA THR A 229 -10.74 41.56 11.66
C THR A 229 -10.29 42.78 12.45
N GLY A 230 -9.02 42.80 12.86
CA GLY A 230 -8.41 43.94 13.56
C GLY A 230 -8.41 45.21 12.71
N ALA A 231 -8.05 45.11 11.43
CA ALA A 231 -8.06 46.24 10.51
C ALA A 231 -9.47 46.82 10.33
N ILE A 232 -10.49 45.98 10.13
CA ILE A 232 -11.89 46.42 10.04
C ILE A 232 -12.32 47.15 11.32
N HIS A 233 -11.95 46.62 12.49
CA HIS A 233 -12.28 47.27 13.77
C HIS A 233 -11.63 48.65 13.87
N SER A 234 -10.33 48.75 13.59
CA SER A 234 -9.58 50.02 13.61
C SER A 234 -10.17 51.06 12.65
N LEU A 235 -10.50 50.65 11.41
CA LEU A 235 -11.11 51.54 10.42
C LEU A 235 -12.50 52.03 10.85
N LYS A 236 -13.33 51.16 11.44
CA LYS A 236 -14.63 51.55 11.99
C LYS A 236 -14.50 52.53 13.15
N GLN A 237 -13.54 52.29 14.04
CA GLN A 237 -13.28 53.17 15.19
C GLN A 237 -12.78 54.55 14.73
N GLU A 238 -11.85 54.60 13.77
CA GLU A 238 -11.37 55.85 13.20
C GLU A 238 -12.49 56.64 12.50
N LYS A 239 -13.32 55.96 11.71
CA LYS A 239 -14.51 56.57 11.10
C LYS A 239 -15.40 57.22 12.17
N GLN A 240 -15.68 56.53 13.27
CA GLN A 240 -16.50 57.05 14.37
C GLN A 240 -15.85 58.27 15.03
N GLN A 241 -14.54 58.25 15.28
CA GLN A 241 -13.82 59.38 15.85
C GLN A 241 -13.85 60.61 14.93
N ARG A 242 -13.69 60.43 13.61
CA ARG A 242 -13.78 61.52 12.63
C ARG A 242 -15.19 62.13 12.62
N LEU A 243 -16.23 61.31 12.68
CA LEU A 243 -17.63 61.78 12.77
C LEU A 243 -17.90 62.59 14.04
N GLN A 244 -17.37 62.14 15.19
CA GLN A 244 -17.53 62.87 16.47
C GLN A 244 -16.82 64.23 16.50
N LYS A 245 -15.73 64.40 15.74
CA LYS A 245 -15.02 65.68 15.62
C LYS A 245 -15.72 66.68 14.67
N LEU A 246 -16.64 66.18 13.84
CA LEU A 246 -17.42 66.97 12.88
C LEU A 246 -18.83 67.30 13.40
N ALA A 247 -19.23 66.73 14.53
CA ALA A 247 -20.47 66.99 15.26
C ALA A 247 -20.25 68.04 16.34
#